data_AF-A0A956P8C1-F1
#
_entry.id   AF-A0A956P8C1-F1
#
_cell.length_a   1.000
_cell.length_b   1.000
_cell.length_c   1.000
_cell.angle_alpha   90.00
_cell.angle_beta   90.00
_cell.angle_gamma   90.00
#
_symmetry.space_group_name_H-M   'P 1'
#
loop_
_entity.id
_entity.type
_entity.pdbx_description
1 polymer ?
#
loop_
_entity_poly.entity_id
_entity_poly.type
_entity_poly.pdbx_seq_one_letter_code
_entity_poly.pdbx_strand_id
1 'polypeptide(L)'
;AFWHHPPYTKGSHNSDGEGALIEMRENAVPILESYNVDLVLTGHSHSYERSFLVGGHYGVSATLTGDMIINGGNGDPTSNGAYTKPGGAPGFENGAVYAVAGSSGQISGGPLNHPVMYKSINDLGSLVLDVSGDDMKGTFLNGSGFVLDTFTIRKGADTVRPTIVSVDTQDDTTVDVEFAERLDAVTAETAGNYGISGGVAVTNASLGSDQRTVTLTTSAMPLGPTLTLTVTGVEDQAGNAILPGSQKTFTWDGVFDIAFQDGVAPSGAYAGTRDTTMSQADPVTNFGAVATLLFDGDDPAASNLDKSVLIQWDVSAIPAGATVVAASITFDVVNQSSATYTIYEMLRPWTEGAATWSQFDAGQAWQTPGALGALDRGATALGFVRGEDLGSYTVGINAAGLALIEDWASGATPNHGFVISDAAAADGLDVASSEAASAIARPRLSVTYSTVAPGCGNGVIEPGETCDDGNTTSGDGCSATCQIEGPCGTLSVADGTLDGPAAGLWALMIGMVALAGRRARRRSAVK
;
A
#
# COMPACT_ATOMS: atom_id res chain seq x y z
N ALA A 1 17.97 19.49 -3.40
CA ALA A 1 17.29 19.17 -2.12
C ALA A 1 18.11 19.72 -0.94
N PHE A 2 17.53 19.93 0.25
CA PHE A 2 18.20 20.65 1.36
C PHE A 2 17.99 20.00 2.73
N TRP A 3 19.04 19.98 3.57
CA TRP A 3 19.03 19.47 4.96
C TRP A 3 19.90 20.34 5.85
N HIS A 4 19.78 20.19 7.18
CA HIS A 4 20.70 20.88 8.08
C HIS A 4 22.06 20.17 8.15
N HIS A 5 22.08 18.86 8.44
CA HIS A 5 23.31 18.10 8.65
C HIS A 5 23.93 17.62 7.32
N PRO A 6 25.23 17.82 7.11
CA PRO A 6 25.93 17.45 5.88
C PRO A 6 26.36 15.97 5.86
N PRO A 7 26.06 15.19 4.80
CA PRO A 7 26.56 13.80 4.68
C PRO A 7 28.09 13.74 4.51
N TYR A 8 28.69 14.83 4.05
CA TYR A 8 30.14 15.00 3.86
C TYR A 8 30.59 16.35 4.41
N THR A 9 31.52 16.35 5.36
CA THR A 9 32.21 17.57 5.83
C THR A 9 33.43 17.20 6.66
N LYS A 10 34.49 18.02 6.55
CA LYS A 10 35.58 18.09 7.55
C LYS A 10 35.83 19.55 7.97
N GLY A 11 34.79 20.37 7.95
CA GLY A 11 34.79 21.73 8.50
C GLY A 11 34.71 21.69 10.03
N SER A 12 33.82 22.46 10.65
CA SER A 12 33.66 22.41 12.11
C SER A 12 33.08 21.11 12.64
N HIS A 13 32.54 20.27 11.76
CA HIS A 13 32.05 18.92 12.05
C HIS A 13 32.80 17.88 11.20
N ASN A 14 32.78 16.63 11.64
CA ASN A 14 33.43 15.51 10.98
C ASN A 14 32.42 14.41 10.64
N SER A 15 32.07 14.30 9.35
CA SER A 15 31.10 13.32 8.87
C SER A 15 31.54 11.85 9.01
N ASP A 16 32.81 11.58 9.39
CA ASP A 16 33.27 10.22 9.69
C ASP A 16 32.98 9.76 11.12
N GLY A 17 32.72 10.70 12.03
CA GLY A 17 32.66 10.42 13.47
C GLY A 17 31.36 10.80 14.17
N GLU A 18 30.45 11.51 13.48
CA GLU A 18 29.22 12.04 14.08
C GLU A 18 27.99 11.29 13.56
N GLY A 19 27.22 10.69 14.48
CA GLY A 19 26.11 9.78 14.15
C GLY A 19 25.08 10.37 13.18
N ALA A 20 24.62 11.60 13.42
CA ALA A 20 23.63 12.24 12.56
C ALA A 20 24.12 12.45 11.10
N LEU A 21 25.42 12.70 10.91
CA LEU A 21 26.01 12.88 9.58
C LEU A 21 26.25 11.52 8.90
N ILE A 22 26.58 10.49 9.67
CA ILE A 22 26.69 9.10 9.21
C ILE A 22 25.33 8.62 8.71
N GLU A 23 24.26 8.80 9.50
CA GLU A 23 22.89 8.40 9.12
C GLU A 23 22.40 9.13 7.87
N MET A 24 22.73 10.41 7.71
CA MET A 24 22.44 11.14 6.47
C MET A 24 23.10 10.47 5.26
N ARG A 25 24.35 10.04 5.38
CA ARG A 25 25.09 9.41 4.30
C ARG A 25 24.65 7.97 4.03
N GLU A 26 24.29 7.21 5.05
CA GLU A 26 23.90 5.80 4.89
C GLU A 26 22.44 5.61 4.48
N ASN A 27 21.54 6.51 4.90
CA ASN A 27 20.10 6.33 4.69
C ASN A 27 19.51 7.34 3.71
N ALA A 28 19.89 8.62 3.80
CA ALA A 28 19.31 9.64 2.93
C ALA A 28 19.98 9.65 1.56
N VAL A 29 21.32 9.68 1.50
CA VAL A 29 22.05 9.79 0.22
C VAL A 29 21.65 8.72 -0.82
N PRO A 30 21.49 7.42 -0.50
CA PRO A 30 21.02 6.45 -1.48
C PRO A 30 19.66 6.82 -2.08
N ILE A 31 18.72 7.30 -1.27
CA ILE A 31 17.41 7.77 -1.75
C ILE A 31 17.61 8.98 -2.66
N LEU A 32 18.45 9.95 -2.29
CA LEU A 32 18.65 11.14 -3.12
C LEU A 32 19.27 10.82 -4.49
N GLU A 33 20.25 9.91 -4.51
CA GLU A 33 20.85 9.44 -5.75
C GLU A 33 19.87 8.63 -6.58
N SER A 34 19.03 7.80 -5.96
CA SER A 34 18.01 7.04 -6.69
C SER A 34 17.04 7.97 -7.41
N TYR A 35 16.65 9.10 -6.82
CA TYR A 35 15.80 10.10 -7.48
C TYR A 35 16.55 11.10 -8.38
N ASN A 36 17.80 10.81 -8.77
CA ASN A 36 18.62 11.62 -9.68
C ASN A 36 18.79 13.09 -9.22
N VAL A 37 18.87 13.35 -7.91
CA VAL A 37 19.05 14.70 -7.36
C VAL A 37 20.31 15.36 -7.93
N ASP A 38 20.20 16.63 -8.34
CA ASP A 38 21.33 17.37 -8.92
C ASP A 38 22.26 17.97 -7.86
N LEU A 39 21.69 18.66 -6.88
CA LEU A 39 22.40 19.38 -5.83
C LEU A 39 21.77 19.11 -4.46
N VAL A 40 22.61 18.79 -3.48
CA VAL A 40 22.26 18.63 -2.06
C VAL A 40 22.89 19.77 -1.27
N LEU A 41 22.05 20.63 -0.70
CA LEU A 41 22.44 21.77 0.12
C LEU A 41 22.37 21.44 1.59
N THR A 42 23.44 21.74 2.32
CA THR A 42 23.54 21.48 3.77
C THR A 42 24.20 22.62 4.52
N GLY A 43 24.14 22.60 5.86
CA GLY A 43 24.75 23.60 6.74
C GLY A 43 25.48 22.91 7.89
N HIS A 44 25.19 23.35 9.12
CA HIS A 44 25.70 22.82 10.39
C HIS A 44 27.21 22.99 10.60
N SER A 45 28.03 22.51 9.66
CA SER A 45 29.44 22.81 9.58
C SER A 45 29.64 24.25 9.11
N HIS A 46 30.24 25.09 9.95
CA HIS A 46 30.40 26.53 9.74
C HIS A 46 31.54 26.84 8.76
N SER A 47 31.44 26.31 7.57
CA SER A 47 32.35 26.50 6.45
C SER A 47 31.57 26.38 5.14
N TYR A 48 32.21 26.78 4.03
CA TYR A 48 31.74 26.43 2.71
C TYR A 48 32.54 25.24 2.19
N GLU A 49 31.87 24.15 1.82
CA GLU A 49 32.49 23.00 1.19
C GLU A 49 31.64 22.54 0.01
N ARG A 50 32.26 22.20 -1.11
CA ARG A 50 31.58 21.71 -2.29
C ARG A 50 32.29 20.47 -2.82
N SER A 51 31.52 19.42 -3.04
CA SER A 51 32.01 18.17 -3.59
C SER A 51 32.33 18.25 -5.08
N PHE A 52 33.05 17.23 -5.55
CA PHE A 52 32.94 16.79 -6.94
C PHE A 52 31.51 16.30 -7.26
N LEU A 53 31.21 15.99 -8.51
CA LEU A 53 30.04 15.15 -8.79
C LEU A 53 30.39 13.72 -8.36
N VAL A 54 29.70 13.21 -7.34
CA VAL A 54 29.97 11.90 -6.72
C VAL A 54 28.71 11.06 -6.63
N GLY A 55 28.85 9.75 -6.73
CA GLY A 55 27.74 8.80 -6.59
C GLY A 55 28.19 7.47 -5.98
N GLY A 56 27.30 6.79 -5.27
CA GLY A 56 27.57 5.46 -4.73
C GLY A 56 28.54 5.41 -3.56
N HIS A 57 28.83 6.55 -2.91
CA HIS A 57 29.68 6.59 -1.70
C HIS A 57 28.82 6.74 -0.45
N TYR A 58 28.74 5.69 0.37
CA TYR A 58 27.92 5.73 1.61
C TYR A 58 28.76 5.52 2.89
N GLY A 59 30.03 5.12 2.73
CA GLY A 59 30.95 4.87 3.84
C GLY A 59 31.71 6.11 4.29
N VAL A 60 32.61 5.93 5.26
CA VAL A 60 33.51 7.00 5.73
C VAL A 60 34.46 7.50 4.63
N SER A 61 35.07 8.66 4.84
CA SER A 61 35.92 9.32 3.85
C SER A 61 37.06 8.46 3.30
N ALA A 62 37.59 7.53 4.10
CA ALA A 62 38.66 6.62 3.68
C ALA A 62 38.22 5.53 2.69
N THR A 63 36.90 5.29 2.54
CA THR A 63 36.37 4.30 1.60
C THR A 63 36.04 4.89 0.23
N LEU A 64 36.29 6.19 0.01
CA LEU A 64 36.09 6.82 -1.28
C LEU A 64 37.05 6.21 -2.30
N THR A 65 36.49 5.75 -3.42
CA THR A 65 37.27 5.23 -4.56
C THR A 65 37.14 6.18 -5.75
N GLY A 66 38.05 6.05 -6.72
CA GLY A 66 38.02 6.88 -7.93
C GLY A 66 36.74 6.70 -8.74
N ASP A 67 36.18 5.49 -8.77
CA ASP A 67 34.95 5.17 -9.53
C ASP A 67 33.70 5.87 -8.97
N MET A 68 33.73 6.28 -7.69
CA MET A 68 32.65 7.04 -7.06
C MET A 68 32.71 8.53 -7.39
N ILE A 69 33.80 9.02 -8.01
CA ILE A 69 33.94 10.39 -8.51
C ILE A 69 33.54 10.40 -9.99
N ILE A 70 32.26 10.60 -10.25
CA ILE A 70 31.68 10.62 -11.61
C ILE A 70 32.29 11.76 -12.45
N ASN A 71 32.51 12.92 -11.84
CA ASN A 71 33.22 14.02 -12.49
C ASN A 71 34.11 14.76 -11.48
N GLY A 72 35.43 14.59 -11.65
CA GLY A 72 36.48 15.21 -10.84
C GLY A 72 36.81 16.67 -11.22
N GLY A 73 36.03 17.28 -12.11
CA GLY A 73 36.17 18.67 -12.53
C GLY A 73 35.72 19.66 -11.47
N ASN A 74 35.82 20.95 -11.79
CA ASN A 74 35.46 22.05 -10.91
C ASN A 74 34.03 22.56 -11.16
N GLY A 75 33.41 22.10 -12.24
CA GLY A 75 32.07 22.49 -12.66
C GLY A 75 32.01 23.83 -13.38
N ASP A 76 33.12 24.47 -13.71
CA ASP A 76 33.15 25.73 -14.46
C ASP A 76 33.17 25.44 -15.98
N PRO A 77 32.11 25.83 -16.73
CA PRO A 77 32.02 25.62 -18.18
C PRO A 77 33.18 26.21 -18.98
N THR A 78 33.89 27.19 -18.42
CA THR A 78 35.00 27.88 -19.10
C THR A 78 36.36 27.23 -18.86
N SER A 79 36.44 26.24 -17.97
CA SER A 79 37.69 25.54 -17.63
C SER A 79 37.64 24.05 -17.98
N ASN A 80 37.26 23.18 -17.04
CA ASN A 80 37.16 21.73 -17.23
C ASN A 80 35.72 21.24 -17.50
N GLY A 81 34.80 22.17 -17.72
CA GLY A 81 33.41 21.89 -18.09
C GLY A 81 32.47 21.93 -16.88
N ALA A 82 31.18 22.13 -17.19
CA ALA A 82 30.12 21.96 -16.21
C ALA A 82 30.06 20.52 -15.72
N TYR A 83 29.53 20.31 -14.51
CA TYR A 83 29.04 18.98 -14.13
C TYR A 83 27.86 18.65 -15.04
N THR A 84 27.90 17.49 -15.69
CA THR A 84 26.82 17.04 -16.55
C THR A 84 26.02 15.97 -15.83
N LYS A 85 24.71 16.19 -15.76
CA LYS A 85 23.75 15.24 -15.20
C LYS A 85 22.82 14.83 -16.34
N PRO A 86 22.57 13.53 -16.58
CA PRO A 86 21.61 13.16 -17.61
C PRO A 86 20.22 13.75 -17.30
N GLY A 87 19.50 14.16 -18.34
CA GLY A 87 18.06 14.34 -18.26
C GLY A 87 17.40 12.96 -18.13
N GLY A 88 16.35 12.86 -17.34
CA GLY A 88 15.63 11.60 -17.14
C GLY A 88 16.18 10.67 -16.07
N ALA A 89 16.01 9.37 -16.32
CA ALA A 89 15.87 8.25 -15.38
C ALA A 89 16.51 8.40 -13.99
N PRO A 90 15.77 8.03 -12.92
CA PRO A 90 16.34 7.74 -11.62
C PRO A 90 17.46 6.67 -11.72
N GLY A 91 18.62 6.93 -11.11
CA GLY A 91 19.77 6.04 -11.18
C GLY A 91 20.95 6.49 -10.32
N PHE A 92 21.41 5.61 -9.43
CA PHE A 92 22.50 5.89 -8.48
C PHE A 92 23.82 6.30 -9.17
N GLU A 93 24.03 5.81 -10.40
CA GLU A 93 25.19 6.07 -11.25
C GLU A 93 25.32 7.53 -11.72
N ASN A 94 24.29 8.36 -11.50
CA ASN A 94 24.29 9.76 -11.90
C ASN A 94 24.83 10.70 -10.81
N GLY A 95 24.91 10.23 -9.56
CA GLY A 95 25.44 10.96 -8.40
C GLY A 95 24.80 12.31 -8.13
N ALA A 96 25.40 13.12 -7.26
CA ALA A 96 25.00 14.50 -7.00
C ALA A 96 26.19 15.38 -6.61
N VAL A 97 26.01 16.70 -6.69
CA VAL A 97 26.91 17.64 -6.03
C VAL A 97 26.37 17.92 -4.63
N TYR A 98 27.24 17.90 -3.63
CA TYR A 98 26.94 18.20 -2.23
C TYR A 98 27.64 19.50 -1.86
N ALA A 99 26.87 20.49 -1.41
CA ALA A 99 27.41 21.76 -0.95
C ALA A 99 27.00 22.01 0.51
N VAL A 100 28.00 22.19 1.36
CA VAL A 100 27.88 22.74 2.71
C VAL A 100 27.97 24.25 2.57
N ALA A 101 26.90 24.96 2.88
CA ALA A 101 26.81 26.42 2.87
C ALA A 101 26.50 26.93 4.29
N GLY A 102 27.28 26.50 5.28
CA GLY A 102 27.01 26.76 6.70
C GLY A 102 27.67 28.04 7.24
N SER A 103 28.32 28.85 6.40
CA SER A 103 29.14 29.99 6.82
C SER A 103 28.53 31.38 6.58
N SER A 104 27.19 31.52 6.63
CA SER A 104 26.52 32.80 6.38
C SER A 104 26.62 33.81 7.53
N GLY A 105 26.76 33.33 8.78
CA GLY A 105 26.84 34.18 9.98
C GLY A 105 27.94 33.80 10.97
N GLN A 106 28.57 32.63 10.78
CA GLN A 106 29.65 32.15 11.62
C GLN A 106 30.63 31.34 10.76
N ILE A 107 31.92 31.44 11.07
CA ILE A 107 32.93 30.51 10.58
C ILE A 107 33.61 29.82 11.76
N SER A 108 33.77 28.52 11.66
CA SER A 108 34.64 27.76 12.55
C SER A 108 35.31 26.64 11.76
N GLY A 109 36.60 26.47 12.01
CA GLY A 109 37.43 25.59 11.18
C GLY A 109 37.32 24.11 11.55
N GLY A 110 37.98 23.34 10.70
CA GLY A 110 38.48 21.99 10.94
C GLY A 110 39.51 21.69 9.87
N PRO A 111 39.85 20.42 9.62
CA PRO A 111 40.87 20.06 8.63
C PRO A 111 40.54 20.51 7.19
N LEU A 112 39.25 20.68 6.84
CA LEU A 112 38.75 21.07 5.51
C LEU A 112 39.37 20.24 4.37
N ASN A 113 39.60 18.96 4.66
CA ASN A 113 40.32 18.03 3.79
C ASN A 113 39.52 16.76 3.51
N HIS A 114 38.18 16.86 3.51
CA HIS A 114 37.34 15.72 3.13
C HIS A 114 37.58 15.39 1.65
N PRO A 115 37.95 14.15 1.29
CA PRO A 115 38.42 13.80 -0.06
C PRO A 115 37.34 13.92 -1.15
N VAL A 116 36.06 13.91 -0.77
CA VAL A 116 34.92 14.19 -1.67
C VAL A 116 34.86 15.68 -2.07
N MET A 117 35.47 16.59 -1.30
CA MET A 117 35.37 18.04 -1.53
C MET A 117 36.36 18.51 -2.60
N TYR A 118 35.83 19.11 -3.66
CA TYR A 118 36.62 19.84 -4.65
C TYR A 118 37.12 21.17 -4.07
N LYS A 119 36.25 21.87 -3.31
CA LYS A 119 36.53 23.18 -2.74
C LYS A 119 36.07 23.20 -1.29
N SER A 120 36.95 23.63 -0.39
CA SER A 120 36.62 23.92 1.00
C SER A 120 37.20 25.28 1.40
N ILE A 121 36.37 26.13 2.02
CA ILE A 121 36.67 27.54 2.31
C ILE A 121 36.16 27.87 3.71
N ASN A 122 37.03 28.47 4.53
CA ASN A 122 36.68 28.99 5.84
C ASN A 122 36.52 30.53 5.78
N ASP A 123 35.50 30.99 5.06
CA ASP A 123 35.16 32.41 4.93
C ASP A 123 33.65 32.62 5.06
N LEU A 124 33.27 33.79 5.55
CA LEU A 124 31.86 34.17 5.66
C LEU A 124 31.30 34.41 4.26
N GLY A 125 30.13 33.83 3.97
CA GLY A 125 29.51 34.03 2.66
C GLY A 125 28.18 33.32 2.47
N SER A 126 27.63 33.52 1.29
CA SER A 126 26.34 32.95 0.85
C SER A 126 26.48 32.31 -0.51
N LEU A 127 25.83 31.15 -0.70
CA LEU A 127 25.69 30.50 -1.99
C LEU A 127 24.43 31.02 -2.70
N VAL A 128 24.60 31.57 -3.89
CA VAL A 128 23.51 31.99 -4.78
C VAL A 128 23.35 30.94 -5.88
N LEU A 129 22.10 30.56 -6.16
CA LEU A 129 21.75 29.65 -7.25
C LEU A 129 20.96 30.40 -8.33
N ASP A 130 21.50 30.41 -9.54
CA ASP A 130 20.85 30.95 -10.74
C ASP A 130 20.48 29.79 -11.67
N VAL A 131 19.20 29.62 -12.01
CA VAL A 131 18.73 28.57 -12.93
C VAL A 131 18.21 29.18 -14.22
N SER A 132 18.78 28.77 -15.35
CA SER A 132 18.44 29.29 -16.68
C SER A 132 18.48 28.15 -17.71
N GLY A 133 17.31 27.71 -18.18
CA GLY A 133 17.21 26.53 -19.02
C GLY A 133 17.76 25.30 -18.30
N ASP A 134 18.67 24.58 -18.96
CA ASP A 134 19.29 23.36 -18.42
C ASP A 134 20.47 23.63 -17.47
N ASP A 135 20.89 24.89 -17.31
CA ASP A 135 22.03 25.26 -16.48
C ASP A 135 21.56 25.77 -15.11
N MET A 136 22.03 25.10 -14.05
CA MET A 136 22.03 25.61 -12.68
C MET A 136 23.43 26.06 -12.30
N LYS A 137 23.61 27.37 -12.09
CA LYS A 137 24.88 27.95 -11.65
C LYS A 137 24.86 28.25 -10.16
N GLY A 138 25.83 27.70 -9.43
CA GLY A 138 26.13 28.07 -8.05
C GLY A 138 27.26 29.10 -7.98
N THR A 139 27.08 30.14 -7.18
CA THR A 139 28.10 31.18 -6.93
C THR A 139 28.21 31.44 -5.43
N PHE A 140 29.36 31.12 -4.83
CA PHE A 140 29.63 31.44 -3.42
C PHE A 140 30.32 32.80 -3.33
N LEU A 141 29.68 33.73 -2.62
CA LEU A 141 30.09 35.13 -2.50
C LEU A 141 30.35 35.48 -1.03
N ASN A 142 31.39 36.25 -0.74
CA ASN A 142 31.60 36.77 0.62
C ASN A 142 30.84 38.08 0.87
N GLY A 143 30.93 38.61 2.09
CA GLY A 143 30.24 39.85 2.50
C GLY A 143 30.63 41.12 1.71
N SER A 144 31.71 41.09 0.91
CA SER A 144 32.07 42.20 0.00
C SER A 144 31.57 41.99 -1.43
N GLY A 145 30.83 40.91 -1.69
CA GLY A 145 30.38 40.50 -3.03
C GLY A 145 31.48 39.85 -3.88
N PHE A 146 32.62 39.49 -3.29
CA PHE A 146 33.69 38.80 -4.02
C PHE A 146 33.33 37.33 -4.24
N VAL A 147 33.48 36.85 -5.47
CA VAL A 147 33.24 35.46 -5.85
C VAL A 147 34.41 34.58 -5.41
N LEU A 148 34.15 33.64 -4.50
CA LEU A 148 35.13 32.72 -3.96
C LEU A 148 35.08 31.33 -4.61
N ASP A 149 33.92 30.95 -5.14
CA ASP A 149 33.72 29.72 -5.91
C ASP A 149 32.55 29.87 -6.87
N THR A 150 32.63 29.18 -8.01
CA THR A 150 31.52 29.05 -8.95
C THR A 150 31.55 27.66 -9.57
N PHE A 151 30.36 27.13 -9.83
CA PHE A 151 30.18 25.88 -10.55
C PHE A 151 28.84 25.92 -11.29
N THR A 152 28.70 25.05 -12.28
CA THR A 152 27.50 24.86 -13.08
C THR A 152 27.21 23.37 -13.14
N ILE A 153 25.96 23.03 -12.87
CA ILE A 153 25.40 21.72 -13.17
C ILE A 153 24.52 21.91 -14.39
N ARG A 154 24.84 21.23 -15.47
CA ARG A 154 24.08 21.19 -16.71
C ARG A 154 23.28 19.90 -16.77
N LYS A 155 21.97 20.02 -16.86
CA LYS A 155 21.10 18.89 -17.19
C LYS A 155 21.26 18.58 -18.69
N GLY A 156 21.51 17.33 -19.01
CA GLY A 156 21.46 16.85 -20.39
C GLY A 156 20.01 16.80 -20.87
N ALA A 157 19.81 16.69 -22.18
CA ALA A 157 18.50 16.36 -22.71
C ALA A 157 18.01 15.05 -22.07
N ASP A 158 16.76 15.03 -21.67
CA ASP A 158 16.11 13.79 -21.30
C ASP A 158 15.96 12.93 -22.55
N THR A 159 16.41 11.69 -22.47
CA THR A 159 16.32 10.71 -23.57
C THR A 159 15.68 9.41 -23.09
N VAL A 160 15.25 9.37 -21.83
CA VAL A 160 14.62 8.21 -21.22
C VAL A 160 13.16 8.21 -21.63
N ARG A 161 12.64 7.02 -21.90
CA ARG A 161 11.25 6.87 -22.34
C ARG A 161 10.40 6.50 -21.14
N PRO A 162 9.15 6.99 -21.09
CA PRO A 162 8.22 6.57 -20.07
C PRO A 162 7.96 5.06 -20.19
N THR A 163 7.76 4.42 -19.04
CA THR A 163 7.43 2.99 -18.94
C THR A 163 6.23 2.81 -18.01
N ILE A 164 5.48 1.72 -18.21
CA ILE A 164 4.30 1.39 -17.41
C ILE A 164 4.76 0.75 -16.09
N VAL A 165 4.37 1.35 -14.98
CA VAL A 165 4.67 0.86 -13.62
C VAL A 165 3.57 -0.11 -13.18
N SER A 166 2.34 0.36 -13.08
CA SER A 166 1.16 -0.42 -12.69
C SER A 166 -0.02 -0.18 -13.61
N VAL A 167 -1.00 -1.08 -13.53
CA VAL A 167 -2.31 -0.96 -14.14
C VAL A 167 -3.31 -1.48 -13.12
N ASP A 168 -4.12 -0.60 -12.57
CA ASP A 168 -5.02 -0.87 -11.46
C ASP A 168 -6.47 -0.55 -11.88
N THR A 169 -7.41 -1.44 -11.57
CA THR A 169 -8.82 -1.27 -11.95
C THR A 169 -9.60 -0.59 -10.82
N GLN A 170 -10.29 0.51 -11.12
CA GLN A 170 -11.18 1.17 -10.16
C GLN A 170 -12.61 0.63 -10.22
N ASP A 171 -13.05 0.20 -11.39
CA ASP A 171 -14.33 -0.46 -11.65
C ASP A 171 -14.26 -1.20 -12.98
N ASP A 172 -15.40 -1.72 -13.46
CA ASP A 172 -15.48 -2.46 -14.73
C ASP A 172 -15.29 -1.57 -15.97
N THR A 173 -15.23 -0.26 -15.83
CA THR A 173 -15.03 0.71 -16.91
C THR A 173 -13.82 1.62 -16.72
N THR A 174 -13.19 1.62 -15.55
CA THR A 174 -12.16 2.60 -15.18
C THR A 174 -10.85 1.91 -14.80
N VAL A 175 -9.76 2.32 -15.44
CA VAL A 175 -8.41 1.75 -15.24
C VAL A 175 -7.40 2.87 -15.04
N ASP A 176 -6.66 2.85 -13.94
CA ASP A 176 -5.52 3.73 -13.72
C ASP A 176 -4.23 3.09 -14.23
N VAL A 177 -3.43 3.87 -14.95
CA VAL A 177 -2.13 3.46 -15.49
C VAL A 177 -1.06 4.39 -14.94
N GLU A 178 -0.22 3.89 -14.04
CA GLU A 178 0.91 4.65 -13.50
C GLU A 178 2.12 4.52 -14.42
N PHE A 179 2.75 5.66 -14.74
CA PHE A 179 4.00 5.72 -15.49
C PHE A 179 5.19 6.10 -14.60
N ALA A 180 6.37 5.62 -14.98
CA ALA A 180 7.60 5.83 -14.20
C ALA A 180 8.05 7.30 -14.11
N GLU A 181 7.47 8.18 -14.93
CA GLU A 181 7.84 9.58 -15.03
C GLU A 181 6.67 10.46 -15.46
N ARG A 182 6.89 11.78 -15.46
CA ARG A 182 5.85 12.75 -15.81
C ARG A 182 5.63 12.77 -17.31
N LEU A 183 4.37 12.78 -17.72
CA LEU A 183 3.96 12.70 -19.11
C LEU A 183 3.66 14.08 -19.71
N ASP A 184 3.81 14.17 -21.02
CA ASP A 184 3.18 15.23 -21.80
C ASP A 184 1.66 15.00 -21.82
N ALA A 185 0.90 16.03 -21.46
CA ALA A 185 -0.55 15.92 -21.33
C ALA A 185 -1.24 15.61 -22.67
N VAL A 186 -0.74 16.15 -23.79
CA VAL A 186 -1.40 15.98 -25.10
C VAL A 186 -1.36 14.53 -25.54
N THR A 187 -0.18 13.92 -25.46
CA THR A 187 -0.01 12.51 -25.86
C THR A 187 -0.58 11.55 -24.82
N ALA A 188 -0.50 11.87 -23.52
CA ALA A 188 -1.07 11.05 -22.46
C ALA A 188 -2.60 11.01 -22.47
N GLU A 189 -3.27 12.12 -22.82
CA GLU A 189 -4.74 12.21 -22.87
C GLU A 189 -5.33 11.74 -24.22
N THR A 190 -4.48 11.36 -25.18
CA THR A 190 -4.95 10.80 -26.45
C THR A 190 -5.37 9.35 -26.28
N ALA A 191 -6.67 9.09 -26.14
CA ALA A 191 -7.21 7.72 -25.94
C ALA A 191 -6.73 6.69 -26.98
N GLY A 192 -6.48 7.10 -28.23
CA GLY A 192 -5.97 6.22 -29.29
C GLY A 192 -4.55 5.67 -29.06
N ASN A 193 -3.83 6.18 -28.05
CA ASN A 193 -2.52 5.67 -27.64
C ASN A 193 -2.62 4.42 -26.74
N TYR A 194 -3.83 4.05 -26.31
CA TYR A 194 -4.09 2.94 -25.42
C TYR A 194 -5.00 1.91 -26.09
N GLY A 195 -4.62 0.64 -25.98
CA GLY A 195 -5.45 -0.49 -26.40
C GLY A 195 -5.50 -1.54 -25.31
N ILE A 196 -6.67 -2.13 -25.09
CA ILE A 196 -6.85 -3.22 -24.13
C ILE A 196 -7.33 -4.45 -24.90
N SER A 197 -6.78 -5.62 -24.59
CA SER A 197 -7.20 -6.89 -25.19
C SER A 197 -8.62 -7.27 -24.75
N GLY A 198 -9.16 -8.39 -25.27
CA GLY A 198 -10.50 -8.85 -24.87
C GLY A 198 -11.66 -8.03 -25.45
N GLY A 199 -11.41 -7.14 -26.42
CA GLY A 199 -12.45 -6.32 -27.06
C GLY A 199 -12.85 -5.08 -26.26
N VAL A 200 -12.10 -4.76 -25.20
CA VAL A 200 -12.32 -3.57 -24.37
C VAL A 200 -11.89 -2.31 -25.12
N ALA A 201 -12.83 -1.39 -25.36
CA ALA A 201 -12.58 -0.14 -26.04
C ALA A 201 -12.18 0.96 -25.06
N VAL A 202 -11.05 1.64 -25.28
CA VAL A 202 -10.69 2.85 -24.53
C VAL A 202 -11.38 4.04 -25.17
N THR A 203 -12.24 4.73 -24.40
CA THR A 203 -13.05 5.86 -24.88
C THR A 203 -12.51 7.21 -24.45
N ASN A 204 -11.79 7.26 -23.32
CA ASN A 204 -11.16 8.47 -22.81
C ASN A 204 -9.85 8.13 -22.08
N ALA A 205 -8.93 9.09 -22.04
CA ALA A 205 -7.73 9.05 -21.21
C ALA A 205 -7.57 10.44 -20.56
N SER A 206 -7.36 10.50 -19.26
CA SER A 206 -7.19 11.75 -18.51
C SER A 206 -5.93 11.68 -17.65
N LEU A 207 -5.06 12.68 -17.77
CA LEU A 207 -3.83 12.73 -16.97
C LEU A 207 -4.13 13.34 -15.60
N GLY A 208 -3.74 12.64 -14.55
CA GLY A 208 -3.86 13.09 -13.16
C GLY A 208 -3.00 14.30 -12.84
N SER A 209 -3.27 14.93 -11.69
CA SER A 209 -2.51 16.12 -11.23
C SER A 209 -1.06 15.81 -10.85
N ASP A 210 -0.74 14.54 -10.59
CA ASP A 210 0.62 14.03 -10.41
C ASP A 210 1.43 14.03 -11.71
N GLN A 211 0.75 14.17 -12.86
CA GLN A 211 1.27 14.09 -14.22
C GLN A 211 1.90 12.74 -14.55
N ARG A 212 1.58 11.68 -13.80
CA ARG A 212 2.15 10.33 -13.95
C ARG A 212 1.10 9.25 -14.11
N THR A 213 -0.08 9.47 -13.54
CA THR A 213 -1.17 8.51 -13.58
C THR A 213 -2.17 8.92 -14.64
N VAL A 214 -2.46 8.03 -15.58
CA VAL A 214 -3.51 8.22 -16.59
C VAL A 214 -4.70 7.36 -16.22
N THR A 215 -5.84 7.99 -15.98
CA THR A 215 -7.11 7.30 -15.80
C THR A 215 -7.77 7.09 -17.16
N LEU A 216 -7.94 5.84 -17.55
CA LEU A 216 -8.61 5.41 -18.76
C LEU A 216 -10.09 5.13 -18.46
N THR A 217 -10.97 5.69 -19.28
CA THR A 217 -12.38 5.26 -19.36
C THR A 217 -12.52 4.27 -20.51
N THR A 218 -13.15 3.14 -20.23
CA THR A 218 -13.24 1.99 -21.12
C THR A 218 -14.69 1.52 -21.26
N SER A 219 -14.96 0.66 -22.25
CA SER A 219 -16.17 -0.18 -22.21
C SER A 219 -16.06 -1.21 -21.09
N ALA A 220 -17.19 -1.71 -20.59
CA ALA A 220 -17.22 -2.75 -19.55
C ALA A 220 -16.22 -3.89 -19.82
N MET A 221 -15.36 -4.14 -18.85
CA MET A 221 -14.33 -5.16 -18.86
C MET A 221 -14.92 -6.51 -18.44
N PRO A 222 -14.54 -7.61 -19.11
CA PRO A 222 -14.97 -8.94 -18.68
C PRO A 222 -14.33 -9.31 -17.34
N LEU A 223 -15.13 -9.92 -16.46
CA LEU A 223 -14.69 -10.40 -15.15
C LEU A 223 -13.84 -11.67 -15.29
N GLY A 224 -12.65 -11.69 -14.69
CA GLY A 224 -11.79 -12.87 -14.57
C GLY A 224 -10.64 -13.02 -15.58
N PRO A 225 -10.79 -12.81 -16.91
CA PRO A 225 -9.69 -13.09 -17.84
C PRO A 225 -8.55 -12.07 -17.68
N THR A 226 -7.33 -12.53 -17.92
CA THR A 226 -6.16 -11.64 -18.02
C THR A 226 -6.27 -10.76 -19.26
N LEU A 227 -6.37 -9.45 -19.03
CA LEU A 227 -6.32 -8.41 -20.04
C LEU A 227 -4.88 -7.92 -20.23
N THR A 228 -4.61 -7.31 -21.37
CA THR A 228 -3.31 -6.73 -21.70
C THR A 228 -3.53 -5.30 -22.17
N LEU A 229 -3.06 -4.34 -21.39
CA LEU A 229 -2.89 -2.96 -21.82
C LEU A 229 -1.71 -2.89 -22.78
N THR A 230 -1.88 -2.25 -23.93
CA THR A 230 -0.84 -1.88 -24.88
C THR A 230 -0.81 -0.37 -25.03
N VAL A 231 0.35 0.24 -24.84
CA VAL A 231 0.55 1.68 -24.94
C VAL A 231 1.52 2.00 -26.07
N THR A 232 1.22 3.04 -26.84
CA THR A 232 2.07 3.56 -27.92
C THR A 232 1.95 5.08 -27.98
N GLY A 233 3.01 5.77 -28.38
CA GLY A 233 2.93 7.22 -28.70
C GLY A 233 2.71 8.17 -27.52
N VAL A 234 2.60 7.68 -26.29
CA VAL A 234 2.64 8.50 -25.07
C VAL A 234 4.06 9.02 -24.87
N GLU A 235 4.22 10.33 -24.70
CA GLU A 235 5.51 10.99 -24.51
C GLU A 235 5.66 11.49 -23.06
N ASP A 236 6.91 11.57 -22.61
CA ASP A 236 7.24 12.35 -21.41
C ASP A 236 7.21 13.87 -21.72
N GLN A 237 7.50 14.69 -20.71
CA GLN A 237 7.57 16.15 -20.88
C GLN A 237 8.74 16.64 -21.75
N ALA A 238 9.67 15.75 -22.10
CA ALA A 238 10.81 16.03 -22.96
C ALA A 238 10.61 15.55 -24.41
N GLY A 239 9.47 14.94 -24.73
CA GLY A 239 9.13 14.43 -26.06
C GLY A 239 9.68 13.03 -26.35
N ASN A 240 10.12 12.28 -25.34
CA ASN A 240 10.52 10.90 -25.50
C ASN A 240 9.27 10.01 -25.50
N ALA A 241 8.93 9.47 -26.67
CA ALA A 241 7.84 8.51 -26.78
C ALA A 241 8.16 7.18 -26.09
N ILE A 242 7.21 6.62 -25.37
CA ILE A 242 7.21 5.23 -24.90
C ILE A 242 7.57 4.27 -26.05
N LEU A 243 8.23 3.16 -25.73
CA LEU A 243 8.50 2.13 -26.73
C LEU A 243 7.18 1.63 -27.33
N PRO A 244 7.01 1.64 -28.67
CA PRO A 244 5.78 1.17 -29.29
C PRO A 244 5.47 -0.28 -28.92
N GLY A 245 4.24 -0.53 -28.47
CA GLY A 245 3.82 -1.86 -28.04
C GLY A 245 4.24 -2.22 -26.61
N SER A 246 4.58 -1.23 -25.78
CA SER A 246 4.75 -1.43 -24.34
C SER A 246 3.49 -2.02 -23.74
N GLN A 247 3.62 -3.07 -22.94
CA GLN A 247 2.49 -3.86 -22.45
C GLN A 247 2.55 -4.09 -20.94
N LYS A 248 1.38 -4.17 -20.33
CA LYS A 248 1.19 -4.64 -18.95
C LYS A 248 -0.09 -5.47 -18.88
N THR A 249 0.00 -6.62 -18.23
CA THR A 249 -1.17 -7.48 -17.98
C THR A 249 -1.84 -7.10 -16.67
N PHE A 250 -3.17 -7.18 -16.65
CA PHE A 250 -3.99 -6.95 -15.46
C PHE A 250 -5.26 -7.80 -15.55
N THR A 251 -6.02 -7.88 -14.46
CA THR A 251 -7.31 -8.58 -14.38
C THR A 251 -8.32 -7.66 -13.73
N TRP A 252 -9.55 -7.71 -14.21
CA TRP A 252 -10.70 -7.18 -13.49
C TRP A 252 -11.36 -8.37 -12.77
N ASP A 253 -11.30 -8.40 -11.45
CA ASP A 253 -11.87 -9.47 -10.62
C ASP A 253 -13.11 -9.00 -9.83
N GLY A 254 -13.48 -7.73 -9.96
CA GLY A 254 -14.66 -7.19 -9.30
C GLY A 254 -14.52 -7.08 -7.79
N VAL A 255 -13.31 -7.23 -7.24
CA VAL A 255 -13.04 -7.25 -5.80
C VAL A 255 -12.28 -6.00 -5.41
N PHE A 256 -12.68 -5.42 -4.27
CA PHE A 256 -12.14 -4.18 -3.74
C PHE A 256 -11.80 -4.32 -2.28
N ASP A 257 -10.64 -3.79 -1.89
CA ASP A 257 -10.25 -3.64 -0.51
C ASP A 257 -10.47 -2.20 -0.04
N ILE A 258 -11.15 -2.04 1.09
CA ILE A 258 -11.30 -0.76 1.79
C ILE A 258 -10.94 -0.94 3.26
N ALA A 259 -10.43 0.12 3.86
CA ALA A 259 -10.20 0.17 5.30
C ALA A 259 -10.75 1.45 5.92
N PHE A 260 -11.14 1.34 7.18
CA PHE A 260 -11.69 2.41 8.00
C PHE A 260 -10.83 2.53 9.25
N GLN A 261 -10.07 3.63 9.35
CA GLN A 261 -9.16 3.92 10.46
C GLN A 261 -8.96 5.43 10.57
N ASP A 262 -9.30 6.00 11.72
CA ASP A 262 -9.32 7.45 11.92
C ASP A 262 -7.95 8.09 11.67
N GLY A 263 -7.91 9.04 10.74
CA GLY A 263 -6.69 9.74 10.32
C GLY A 263 -5.80 8.96 9.34
N VAL A 264 -6.23 7.79 8.86
CA VAL A 264 -5.45 6.93 7.95
C VAL A 264 -6.24 6.52 6.70
N ALA A 265 -7.39 5.85 6.88
CA ALA A 265 -8.11 5.20 5.78
C ALA A 265 -9.64 5.36 5.95
N PRO A 266 -10.42 5.47 4.85
CA PRO A 266 -10.01 5.39 3.43
C PRO A 266 -9.29 6.66 2.94
N SER A 267 -9.21 7.69 3.77
CA SER A 267 -8.34 8.85 3.54
C SER A 267 -7.80 9.35 4.88
N GLY A 268 -6.75 10.17 4.86
CA GLY A 268 -6.23 10.83 6.06
C GLY A 268 -7.22 11.77 6.77
N ALA A 269 -8.39 12.04 6.17
CA ALA A 269 -9.45 12.85 6.76
C ALA A 269 -10.57 12.01 7.41
N TYR A 270 -10.53 10.69 7.30
CA TYR A 270 -11.56 9.82 7.89
C TYR A 270 -11.59 9.96 9.41
N ALA A 271 -12.80 10.11 9.98
CA ALA A 271 -13.07 10.30 11.40
C ALA A 271 -14.40 9.61 11.81
N GLY A 272 -14.57 8.39 11.31
CA GLY A 272 -15.81 7.61 11.43
C GLY A 272 -15.76 6.53 12.52
N THR A 273 -14.68 6.43 13.27
CA THR A 273 -14.55 5.46 14.37
C THR A 273 -15.17 6.02 15.64
N ARG A 274 -15.95 5.21 16.36
CA ARG A 274 -16.43 5.51 17.71
C ARG A 274 -16.10 4.31 18.58
N ASP A 275 -15.56 4.54 19.77
CA ASP A 275 -15.31 3.45 20.71
C ASP A 275 -15.38 3.91 22.18
N THR A 276 -15.67 2.97 23.08
CA THR A 276 -15.64 3.25 24.51
C THR A 276 -15.57 1.96 25.33
N THR A 277 -14.96 2.04 26.51
CA THR A 277 -15.05 1.00 27.53
C THR A 277 -16.25 1.24 28.43
N MET A 278 -17.04 0.20 28.71
CA MET A 278 -18.06 0.17 29.74
C MET A 278 -17.58 -0.65 30.92
N SER A 279 -17.53 -0.05 32.12
CA SER A 279 -17.03 -0.69 33.35
C SER A 279 -18.16 -0.90 34.37
N GLN A 280 -18.36 -2.14 34.82
CA GLN A 280 -19.33 -2.45 35.87
C GLN A 280 -18.93 -1.90 37.24
N ALA A 281 -17.62 -1.81 37.50
CA ALA A 281 -17.07 -1.19 38.71
C ALA A 281 -17.34 0.33 38.75
N ASP A 282 -17.41 0.96 37.58
CA ASP A 282 -17.68 2.40 37.41
C ASP A 282 -18.93 2.63 36.56
N PRO A 283 -20.13 2.26 37.04
CA PRO A 283 -21.27 1.99 36.17
C PRO A 283 -21.89 3.23 35.50
N VAL A 284 -21.49 4.43 35.94
CA VAL A 284 -21.95 5.72 35.43
C VAL A 284 -20.81 6.55 34.83
N THR A 285 -19.60 6.00 34.77
CA THR A 285 -18.45 6.68 34.17
C THR A 285 -18.41 6.39 32.67
N ASN A 286 -18.20 7.44 31.89
CA ASN A 286 -17.96 7.36 30.45
C ASN A 286 -16.45 7.35 30.19
N PHE A 287 -16.00 6.47 29.29
CA PHE A 287 -14.59 6.32 28.93
C PHE A 287 -14.32 6.63 27.45
N GLY A 288 -15.26 7.24 26.73
CA GLY A 288 -15.15 7.47 25.27
C GLY A 288 -14.17 8.56 24.85
N ALA A 289 -13.29 9.01 25.76
CA ALA A 289 -12.22 9.97 25.47
C ALA A 289 -10.85 9.45 25.96
N VAL A 290 -10.78 8.16 26.32
CA VAL A 290 -9.59 7.52 26.87
C VAL A 290 -8.85 6.81 25.75
N ALA A 291 -7.53 7.01 25.65
CA ALA A 291 -6.67 6.47 24.60
C ALA A 291 -6.51 4.93 24.57
N THR A 292 -7.25 4.21 25.42
CA THR A 292 -7.10 2.76 25.62
C THR A 292 -8.46 2.14 25.93
N LEU A 293 -8.77 1.09 25.19
CA LEU A 293 -9.93 0.23 25.40
C LEU A 293 -9.53 -0.97 26.24
N LEU A 294 -10.36 -1.31 27.24
CA LEU A 294 -10.08 -2.35 28.21
C LEU A 294 -11.11 -3.47 28.09
N PHE A 295 -10.67 -4.69 27.79
CA PHE A 295 -11.49 -5.90 27.78
C PHE A 295 -11.17 -6.71 29.04
N ASP A 296 -12.13 -6.92 29.94
CA ASP A 296 -11.88 -7.69 31.16
C ASP A 296 -13.16 -8.33 31.68
N GLY A 297 -13.14 -9.61 32.04
CA GLY A 297 -14.28 -10.33 32.62
C GLY A 297 -14.23 -10.40 34.15
N ASP A 298 -13.22 -9.82 34.80
CA ASP A 298 -13.11 -9.74 36.24
C ASP A 298 -12.19 -8.58 36.68
N ASP A 299 -12.64 -7.33 36.51
CA ASP A 299 -11.92 -6.13 36.93
C ASP A 299 -12.67 -5.31 38.00
N PRO A 300 -12.04 -5.07 39.18
CA PRO A 300 -10.71 -5.54 39.58
C PRO A 300 -10.68 -7.05 39.84
N ALA A 301 -9.50 -7.67 39.69
CA ALA A 301 -9.34 -9.12 39.88
C ALA A 301 -10.03 -9.67 41.15
N ALA A 302 -10.78 -10.77 40.99
CA ALA A 302 -11.61 -11.43 41.99
C ALA A 302 -12.86 -10.65 42.46
N SER A 303 -13.36 -9.71 41.68
CA SER A 303 -14.59 -8.96 41.94
C SER A 303 -15.84 -9.54 41.26
N ASN A 304 -15.66 -10.30 40.17
CA ASN A 304 -16.68 -10.69 39.18
C ASN A 304 -17.42 -9.49 38.58
N LEU A 305 -16.69 -8.38 38.38
CA LEU A 305 -17.21 -7.20 37.70
C LEU A 305 -16.58 -7.11 36.31
N ASP A 306 -17.39 -6.86 35.29
CA ASP A 306 -16.91 -6.94 33.91
C ASP A 306 -16.61 -5.56 33.30
N LYS A 307 -15.76 -5.57 32.28
CA LYS A 307 -15.54 -4.52 31.30
C LYS A 307 -15.83 -5.03 29.90
N SER A 308 -16.57 -4.23 29.14
CA SER A 308 -16.86 -4.50 27.74
C SER A 308 -16.55 -3.30 26.89
N VAL A 309 -16.27 -3.52 25.61
CA VAL A 309 -15.93 -2.47 24.65
C VAL A 309 -17.03 -2.35 23.63
N LEU A 310 -17.48 -1.12 23.40
CA LEU A 310 -18.28 -0.77 22.23
C LEU A 310 -17.35 -0.20 21.17
N ILE A 311 -17.55 -0.60 19.92
CA ILE A 311 -16.76 -0.08 18.80
C ILE A 311 -17.57 -0.05 17.50
N GLN A 312 -17.44 1.02 16.74
CA GLN A 312 -18.16 1.26 15.50
C GLN A 312 -17.26 1.97 14.49
N TRP A 313 -17.43 1.63 13.20
CA TRP A 313 -16.90 2.41 12.08
C TRP A 313 -18.05 2.85 11.18
N ASP A 314 -17.95 4.05 10.61
CA ASP A 314 -18.78 4.49 9.49
C ASP A 314 -18.35 3.78 8.21
N VAL A 315 -19.15 2.80 7.80
CA VAL A 315 -18.90 1.96 6.62
C VAL A 315 -19.57 2.48 5.34
N SER A 316 -20.09 3.72 5.34
CA SER A 316 -20.86 4.29 4.22
C SER A 316 -20.10 4.42 2.89
N ALA A 317 -18.77 4.25 2.91
CA ALA A 317 -17.96 4.19 1.69
C ALA A 317 -18.07 2.84 0.96
N ILE A 318 -18.66 1.81 1.57
CA ILE A 318 -18.98 0.54 0.88
C ILE A 318 -20.25 0.78 0.03
N PRO A 319 -20.23 0.51 -1.29
CA PRO A 319 -21.40 0.68 -2.14
C PRO A 319 -22.59 -0.18 -1.71
N ALA A 320 -23.80 0.39 -1.75
CA ALA A 320 -25.01 -0.37 -1.54
C ALA A 320 -25.17 -1.46 -2.61
N GLY A 321 -25.44 -2.70 -2.17
CA GLY A 321 -25.53 -3.88 -3.05
C GLY A 321 -24.21 -4.61 -3.28
N ALA A 322 -23.11 -4.16 -2.67
CA ALA A 322 -21.86 -4.91 -2.64
C ALA A 322 -21.99 -6.17 -1.76
N THR A 323 -21.33 -7.25 -2.18
CA THR A 323 -21.17 -8.47 -1.40
C THR A 323 -19.85 -8.41 -0.63
N VAL A 324 -19.89 -8.52 0.69
CA VAL A 324 -18.69 -8.54 1.55
C VAL A 324 -18.09 -9.94 1.53
N VAL A 325 -16.89 -10.02 0.98
CA VAL A 325 -16.15 -11.28 0.77
C VAL A 325 -15.31 -11.63 2.00
N ALA A 326 -14.72 -10.62 2.64
CA ALA A 326 -13.96 -10.78 3.87
C ALA A 326 -14.00 -9.50 4.70
N ALA A 327 -13.89 -9.63 6.01
CA ALA A 327 -13.68 -8.50 6.90
C ALA A 327 -12.81 -8.90 8.09
N SER A 328 -12.04 -7.94 8.59
CA SER A 328 -11.19 -8.12 9.76
C SER A 328 -11.06 -6.83 10.55
N ILE A 329 -10.90 -6.95 11.86
CA ILE A 329 -10.59 -5.83 12.75
C ILE A 329 -9.13 -5.97 13.19
N THR A 330 -8.35 -4.91 13.04
CA THR A 330 -6.98 -4.80 13.56
C THR A 330 -6.97 -3.88 14.77
N PHE A 331 -6.36 -4.34 15.86
CA PHE A 331 -6.09 -3.60 17.08
C PHE A 331 -4.59 -3.45 17.30
N ASP A 332 -4.15 -2.42 18.01
CA ASP A 332 -2.81 -2.33 18.58
C ASP A 332 -2.87 -2.70 20.07
N VAL A 333 -2.31 -3.85 20.43
CA VAL A 333 -2.33 -4.42 21.78
C VAL A 333 -1.28 -3.72 22.63
N VAL A 334 -1.74 -3.05 23.69
CA VAL A 334 -0.87 -2.33 24.65
C VAL A 334 -0.66 -3.11 25.95
N ASN A 335 -1.57 -4.05 26.27
CA ASN A 335 -1.41 -5.05 27.32
C ASN A 335 -2.00 -6.36 26.82
N GLN A 336 -1.17 -7.41 26.76
CA GLN A 336 -1.53 -8.70 26.17
C GLN A 336 -2.28 -9.59 27.16
N SER A 337 -3.15 -10.47 26.63
CA SER A 337 -3.85 -11.49 27.41
C SER A 337 -4.03 -12.76 26.57
N SER A 338 -4.05 -13.92 27.26
CA SER A 338 -4.38 -15.22 26.65
C SER A 338 -5.88 -15.53 26.65
N ALA A 339 -6.69 -14.65 27.24
CA ALA A 339 -8.13 -14.79 27.25
C ALA A 339 -8.74 -14.60 25.85
N THR A 340 -9.99 -15.04 25.70
CA THR A 340 -10.74 -14.90 24.44
C THR A 340 -11.95 -14.03 24.67
N TYR A 341 -12.09 -12.98 23.86
CA TYR A 341 -13.24 -12.09 23.92
C TYR A 341 -14.11 -12.27 22.69
N THR A 342 -15.42 -12.27 22.85
CA THR A 342 -16.35 -12.53 21.76
C THR A 342 -16.94 -11.23 21.23
N ILE A 343 -16.99 -11.12 19.90
CA ILE A 343 -17.60 -10.00 19.17
C ILE A 343 -19.07 -10.32 18.91
N TYR A 344 -19.96 -9.40 19.26
CA TYR A 344 -21.40 -9.46 18.96
C TYR A 344 -21.88 -8.18 18.29
N GLU A 345 -22.96 -8.27 17.54
CA GLU A 345 -23.69 -7.12 17.00
C GLU A 345 -24.30 -6.27 18.11
N MET A 346 -24.24 -4.94 17.97
CA MET A 346 -25.06 -4.02 18.75
C MET A 346 -26.41 -3.78 18.08
N LEU A 347 -27.50 -3.98 18.83
CA LEU A 347 -28.86 -3.78 18.33
C LEU A 347 -29.42 -2.40 18.69
N ARG A 348 -28.78 -1.70 19.64
CA ARG A 348 -29.14 -0.34 20.05
C ARG A 348 -28.14 0.70 19.58
N PRO A 349 -28.62 1.90 19.23
CA PRO A 349 -27.73 3.03 19.07
C PRO A 349 -27.09 3.38 20.41
N TRP A 350 -25.89 3.94 20.36
CA TRP A 350 -25.18 4.44 21.52
C TRP A 350 -24.38 5.68 21.14
N THR A 351 -24.10 6.52 22.12
CA THR A 351 -23.31 7.75 21.93
C THR A 351 -21.99 7.61 22.68
N GLU A 352 -20.86 7.70 21.97
CA GLU A 352 -19.52 7.57 22.55
C GLU A 352 -19.28 8.41 23.80
N GLY A 353 -19.69 9.69 23.78
CA GLY A 353 -19.54 10.59 24.93
C GLY A 353 -20.59 10.43 26.04
N ALA A 354 -21.50 9.46 25.97
CA ALA A 354 -22.55 9.25 26.96
C ALA A 354 -22.75 7.79 27.40
N ALA A 355 -22.32 6.82 26.60
CA ALA A 355 -22.42 5.40 26.91
C ALA A 355 -21.61 5.04 28.16
N THR A 356 -22.23 4.27 29.05
CA THR A 356 -21.62 3.72 30.27
C THR A 356 -22.16 2.31 30.47
N TRP A 357 -21.69 1.59 31.50
CA TRP A 357 -22.28 0.31 31.86
C TRP A 357 -23.79 0.36 32.13
N SER A 358 -24.32 1.48 32.64
CA SER A 358 -25.74 1.62 32.98
C SER A 358 -26.62 2.12 31.84
N GLN A 359 -26.04 2.85 30.88
CA GLN A 359 -26.81 3.57 29.86
C GLN A 359 -26.13 3.55 28.48
N PHE A 360 -26.91 3.49 27.41
CA PHE A 360 -26.39 3.56 26.04
C PHE A 360 -26.29 4.98 25.51
N ASP A 361 -27.09 5.88 26.09
CA ASP A 361 -27.11 7.30 25.80
C ASP A 361 -27.55 8.08 27.04
N ALA A 362 -27.43 9.41 27.01
CA ALA A 362 -27.73 10.26 28.16
C ALA A 362 -29.16 10.04 28.69
N GLY A 363 -29.27 9.42 29.87
CA GLY A 363 -30.55 9.13 30.52
C GLY A 363 -31.33 7.96 29.91
N GLN A 364 -30.73 7.17 29.02
CA GLN A 364 -31.35 6.00 28.38
C GLN A 364 -30.64 4.70 28.80
N ALA A 365 -31.28 3.94 29.68
CA ALA A 365 -30.72 2.71 30.22
C ALA A 365 -30.72 1.54 29.21
N TRP A 366 -29.70 0.69 29.29
CA TRP A 366 -29.72 -0.63 28.64
C TRP A 366 -30.91 -1.47 29.13
N GLN A 367 -31.35 -2.46 28.34
CA GLN A 367 -32.29 -3.45 28.85
C GLN A 367 -31.65 -4.24 30.00
N THR A 368 -30.39 -4.65 29.82
CA THR A 368 -29.54 -5.21 30.88
C THR A 368 -28.22 -4.45 30.89
N PRO A 369 -27.77 -3.93 32.05
CA PRO A 369 -26.49 -3.22 32.16
C PRO A 369 -25.32 -3.98 31.51
N GLY A 370 -24.39 -3.24 30.89
CA GLY A 370 -23.30 -3.80 30.08
C GLY A 370 -23.73 -4.23 28.67
N ALA A 371 -24.87 -3.74 28.17
CA ALA A 371 -25.45 -4.13 26.89
C ALA A 371 -25.69 -5.64 26.74
N LEU A 372 -26.08 -6.32 27.82
CA LEU A 372 -26.22 -7.78 27.87
C LEU A 372 -27.62 -8.27 27.49
N GLY A 373 -28.59 -7.37 27.33
CA GLY A 373 -29.98 -7.71 27.05
C GLY A 373 -30.19 -8.15 25.59
N ALA A 374 -31.23 -8.94 25.36
CA ALA A 374 -31.62 -9.37 24.01
C ALA A 374 -32.09 -8.22 23.10
N LEU A 375 -32.42 -7.05 23.67
CA LEU A 375 -32.66 -5.82 22.93
C LEU A 375 -31.39 -4.98 22.74
N ASP A 376 -30.30 -5.29 23.45
CA ASP A 376 -29.07 -4.49 23.45
C ASP A 376 -28.06 -5.03 22.44
N ARG A 377 -27.88 -6.36 22.39
CA ARG A 377 -26.94 -7.05 21.50
C ARG A 377 -27.49 -8.35 20.91
N GLY A 378 -26.90 -8.77 19.79
CA GLY A 378 -27.17 -10.06 19.16
C GLY A 378 -26.61 -11.25 19.96
N ALA A 379 -27.12 -12.45 19.72
CA ALA A 379 -26.68 -13.69 20.38
C ALA A 379 -25.63 -14.48 19.56
N THR A 380 -25.46 -14.15 18.29
CA THR A 380 -24.54 -14.83 17.38
C THR A 380 -23.13 -14.24 17.54
N ALA A 381 -22.16 -15.08 17.85
CA ALA A 381 -20.75 -14.69 17.86
C ALA A 381 -20.29 -14.37 16.42
N LEU A 382 -19.65 -13.22 16.22
CA LEU A 382 -19.17 -12.74 14.92
C LEU A 382 -17.65 -12.90 14.75
N GLY A 383 -16.92 -13.11 15.84
CA GLY A 383 -15.47 -13.30 15.86
C GLY A 383 -14.93 -13.38 17.29
N PHE A 384 -13.62 -13.66 17.41
CA PHE A 384 -12.95 -13.88 18.70
C PHE A 384 -11.61 -13.14 18.76
N VAL A 385 -11.43 -12.28 19.76
CA VAL A 385 -10.20 -11.50 19.99
C VAL A 385 -9.28 -12.24 20.97
N ARG A 386 -7.99 -12.33 20.63
CA ARG A 386 -6.91 -12.96 21.42
C ARG A 386 -5.59 -12.21 21.21
N GLY A 387 -5.39 -11.08 21.88
CA GLY A 387 -4.14 -10.33 21.78
C GLY A 387 -3.03 -10.94 22.65
N GLU A 388 -2.43 -12.04 22.20
CA GLU A 388 -1.41 -12.79 22.95
C GLU A 388 -0.02 -12.11 22.94
N ASP A 389 0.21 -11.21 21.97
CA ASP A 389 1.44 -10.45 21.78
C ASP A 389 1.15 -8.94 21.75
N LEU A 390 2.11 -8.12 22.19
CA LEU A 390 2.06 -6.66 22.06
C LEU A 390 2.16 -6.20 20.60
N GLY A 391 1.48 -5.10 20.29
CA GLY A 391 1.45 -4.48 18.95
C GLY A 391 0.27 -4.97 18.10
N SER A 392 0.42 -4.91 16.78
CA SER A 392 -0.69 -5.15 15.86
C SER A 392 -1.23 -6.58 15.92
N TYR A 393 -2.51 -6.73 16.23
CA TYR A 393 -3.27 -7.97 16.21
C TYR A 393 -4.49 -7.85 15.30
N THR A 394 -4.74 -8.83 14.44
CA THR A 394 -5.88 -8.84 13.51
C THR A 394 -6.78 -10.03 13.76
N VAL A 395 -8.09 -9.78 13.88
CA VAL A 395 -9.15 -10.77 14.02
C VAL A 395 -10.05 -10.77 12.80
N GLY A 396 -10.34 -11.96 12.25
CA GLY A 396 -11.31 -12.12 11.17
C GLY A 396 -12.76 -12.09 11.68
N ILE A 397 -13.66 -11.56 10.87
CA ILE A 397 -15.11 -11.61 11.06
C ILE A 397 -15.67 -12.80 10.27
N ASN A 398 -16.56 -13.57 10.90
CA ASN A 398 -17.17 -14.74 10.27
C ASN A 398 -18.31 -14.37 9.31
N ALA A 399 -18.86 -15.36 8.59
CA ALA A 399 -19.90 -15.17 7.60
C ALA A 399 -21.15 -14.41 8.11
N ALA A 400 -21.55 -14.59 9.38
CA ALA A 400 -22.67 -13.85 9.94
C ALA A 400 -22.34 -12.36 10.12
N GLY A 401 -21.10 -12.04 10.48
CA GLY A 401 -20.64 -10.66 10.57
C GLY A 401 -20.38 -10.02 9.21
N LEU A 402 -20.02 -10.80 8.18
CA LEU A 402 -19.93 -10.29 6.80
C LEU A 402 -21.31 -9.84 6.32
N ALA A 403 -22.33 -10.69 6.48
CA ALA A 403 -23.73 -10.34 6.14
C ALA A 403 -24.23 -9.12 6.91
N LEU A 404 -23.82 -8.95 8.17
CA LEU A 404 -24.15 -7.77 8.96
C LEU A 404 -23.53 -6.48 8.37
N ILE A 405 -22.28 -6.53 7.93
CA ILE A 405 -21.61 -5.38 7.28
C ILE A 405 -22.29 -5.06 5.93
N GLU A 406 -22.75 -6.08 5.18
CA GLU A 406 -23.56 -5.88 3.97
C GLU A 406 -24.90 -5.18 4.28
N ASP A 407 -25.59 -5.61 5.34
CA ASP A 407 -26.84 -4.99 5.78
C ASP A 407 -26.64 -3.53 6.19
N TRP A 408 -25.51 -3.20 6.84
CA TRP A 408 -25.12 -1.83 7.16
C TRP A 408 -24.84 -0.99 5.93
N ALA A 409 -24.06 -1.52 4.98
CA ALA A 409 -23.70 -0.83 3.75
C ALA A 409 -24.92 -0.57 2.85
N SER A 410 -25.86 -1.52 2.81
CA SER A 410 -27.12 -1.39 2.06
C SER A 410 -28.18 -0.54 2.77
N GLY A 411 -28.03 -0.30 4.07
CA GLY A 411 -29.03 0.36 4.92
C GLY A 411 -30.23 -0.54 5.27
N ALA A 412 -30.12 -1.85 5.06
CA ALA A 412 -31.14 -2.82 5.48
C ALA A 412 -31.28 -2.85 7.01
N THR A 413 -30.17 -2.65 7.73
CA THR A 413 -30.16 -2.45 9.19
C THR A 413 -29.33 -1.21 9.57
N PRO A 414 -29.69 -0.50 10.65
CA PRO A 414 -28.85 0.57 11.17
C PRO A 414 -27.51 0.02 11.68
N ASN A 415 -26.41 0.67 11.31
CA ASN A 415 -25.10 0.38 11.87
C ASN A 415 -25.01 0.95 13.29
N HIS A 416 -24.90 0.08 14.28
CA HIS A 416 -24.58 0.45 15.68
C HIS A 416 -23.25 -0.16 16.15
N GLY A 417 -22.48 -0.76 15.23
CA GLY A 417 -21.20 -1.40 15.53
C GLY A 417 -21.31 -2.70 16.33
N PHE A 418 -20.29 -2.94 17.14
CA PHE A 418 -20.06 -4.19 17.85
C PHE A 418 -19.91 -3.95 19.35
N VAL A 419 -20.24 -4.99 20.13
CA VAL A 419 -19.79 -5.13 21.51
C VAL A 419 -18.82 -6.30 21.62
N ILE A 420 -17.70 -6.06 22.28
CA ILE A 420 -16.68 -7.06 22.56
C ILE A 420 -16.66 -7.27 24.06
N SER A 421 -16.89 -8.51 24.48
CA SER A 421 -17.01 -8.85 25.89
C SER A 421 -16.66 -10.32 26.13
N ASP A 422 -16.25 -10.61 27.36
CA ASP A 422 -16.24 -11.95 27.93
C ASP A 422 -16.48 -11.85 29.43
N ALA A 423 -17.30 -12.75 29.99
CA ALA A 423 -17.68 -12.73 31.40
C ALA A 423 -16.87 -13.72 32.26
N ALA A 424 -15.85 -14.38 31.68
CA ALA A 424 -15.04 -15.39 32.34
C ALA A 424 -13.52 -15.11 32.27
N ALA A 425 -13.11 -14.13 31.48
CA ALA A 425 -11.72 -13.72 31.30
C ALA A 425 -11.20 -12.98 32.54
N ALA A 426 -10.35 -13.65 33.33
CA ALA A 426 -9.75 -13.06 34.53
C ALA A 426 -8.46 -12.25 34.28
N ASP A 427 -7.99 -12.21 33.04
CA ASP A 427 -6.78 -11.48 32.62
C ASP A 427 -7.17 -10.52 31.50
N GLY A 428 -7.12 -9.21 31.78
CA GLY A 428 -7.57 -8.16 30.88
C GLY A 428 -6.68 -7.96 29.66
N LEU A 429 -7.30 -7.71 28.50
CA LEU A 429 -6.64 -7.27 27.28
C LEU A 429 -6.82 -5.75 27.15
N ASP A 430 -5.76 -5.02 26.82
CA ASP A 430 -5.85 -3.58 26.55
C ASP A 430 -5.38 -3.29 25.13
N VAL A 431 -6.14 -2.47 24.41
CA VAL A 431 -5.80 -2.04 23.04
C VAL A 431 -5.93 -0.53 22.90
N ALA A 432 -5.21 0.04 21.93
CA ALA A 432 -5.37 1.44 21.56
C ALA A 432 -6.82 1.76 21.10
N SER A 433 -7.34 2.92 21.52
CA SER A 433 -8.64 3.46 21.08
C SER A 433 -8.51 4.41 19.89
N SER A 434 -9.62 4.96 19.41
CA SER A 434 -9.63 6.08 18.44
C SER A 434 -8.89 7.33 18.93
N GLU A 435 -8.71 7.52 20.24
CA GLU A 435 -7.99 8.65 20.84
C GLU A 435 -6.49 8.41 20.96
N ALA A 436 -5.98 7.25 20.50
CA ALA A 436 -4.56 6.98 20.48
C ALA A 436 -3.80 8.09 19.73
N ALA A 437 -2.66 8.51 20.31
CA ALA A 437 -1.85 9.61 19.79
C ALA A 437 -1.28 9.30 18.40
N SER A 438 -0.99 8.01 18.14
CA SER A 438 -0.55 7.53 16.83
C SER A 438 -1.74 7.06 16.02
N ALA A 439 -2.01 7.70 14.89
CA ALA A 439 -3.15 7.35 14.03
C ALA A 439 -3.07 5.90 13.51
N ILE A 440 -1.86 5.39 13.28
CA ILE A 440 -1.65 4.00 12.82
C ILE A 440 -1.94 2.94 13.88
N ALA A 441 -1.98 3.32 15.17
CA ALA A 441 -2.30 2.41 16.27
C ALA A 441 -3.81 2.31 16.53
N ARG A 442 -4.61 3.24 15.98
CA ARG A 442 -6.06 3.27 16.20
C ARG A 442 -6.74 2.04 15.58
N PRO A 443 -7.90 1.59 16.10
CA PRO A 443 -8.62 0.45 15.56
C PRO A 443 -8.93 0.59 14.05
N ARG A 444 -8.68 -0.48 13.29
CA ARG A 444 -8.91 -0.52 11.83
C ARG A 444 -9.87 -1.63 11.47
N LEU A 445 -10.98 -1.30 10.79
CA LEU A 445 -11.81 -2.28 10.09
C LEU A 445 -11.33 -2.36 8.64
N SER A 446 -10.95 -3.56 8.17
CA SER A 446 -10.63 -3.83 6.76
C SER A 446 -11.72 -4.70 6.17
N VAL A 447 -12.21 -4.34 4.99
CA VAL A 447 -13.30 -5.03 4.29
C VAL A 447 -12.89 -5.26 2.84
N THR A 448 -13.02 -6.50 2.40
CA THR A 448 -12.93 -6.89 1.00
C THR A 448 -14.36 -7.10 0.50
N TYR A 449 -14.77 -6.39 -0.54
CA TYR A 449 -16.12 -6.47 -1.09
C TYR A 449 -16.10 -6.62 -2.61
N SER A 450 -17.20 -7.09 -3.18
CA SER A 450 -17.41 -7.16 -4.62
C SER A 450 -18.63 -6.37 -5.04
N THR A 451 -18.55 -5.67 -6.16
CA THR A 451 -19.69 -5.00 -6.80
C THR A 451 -20.35 -5.84 -7.89
N VAL A 452 -19.81 -7.04 -8.14
CA VAL A 452 -20.36 -7.99 -9.10
C VAL A 452 -21.35 -8.90 -8.39
N ALA A 453 -22.57 -8.97 -8.91
CA ALA A 453 -23.56 -9.92 -8.42
C ALA A 453 -23.11 -11.36 -8.78
N PRO A 454 -23.05 -12.30 -7.81
CA PRO A 454 -22.71 -13.69 -8.09
C PRO A 454 -23.72 -14.29 -9.08
N GLY A 455 -23.22 -14.94 -10.13
CA GLY A 455 -24.00 -15.30 -11.30
C GLY A 455 -23.74 -16.73 -11.76
N CYS A 456 -24.12 -17.71 -10.94
CA CYS A 456 -23.80 -19.10 -11.19
C CYS A 456 -24.11 -19.61 -12.60
N GLY A 457 -23.12 -20.26 -13.20
CA GLY A 457 -23.18 -20.89 -14.51
C GLY A 457 -22.78 -19.98 -15.66
N ASN A 458 -21.96 -18.97 -15.40
CA ASN A 458 -21.49 -18.01 -16.40
C ASN A 458 -20.03 -18.26 -16.87
N GLY A 459 -19.35 -19.22 -16.25
CA GLY A 459 -17.99 -19.66 -16.54
C GLY A 459 -16.90 -18.88 -15.80
N VAL A 460 -17.26 -18.02 -14.86
CA VAL A 460 -16.37 -17.19 -14.05
C VAL A 460 -16.67 -17.48 -12.59
N ILE A 461 -15.65 -17.81 -11.80
CA ILE A 461 -15.84 -18.02 -10.36
C ILE A 461 -15.88 -16.66 -9.68
N GLU A 462 -17.06 -16.23 -9.26
CA GLU A 462 -17.24 -15.01 -8.48
C GLU A 462 -17.06 -15.23 -6.97
N PRO A 463 -16.84 -14.15 -6.19
CA PRO A 463 -16.85 -14.25 -4.74
C PRO A 463 -18.14 -14.87 -4.21
N GLY A 464 -18.01 -15.97 -3.46
CA GLY A 464 -19.13 -16.77 -2.95
C GLY A 464 -19.39 -18.07 -3.71
N GLU A 465 -18.80 -18.24 -4.89
CA GLU A 465 -18.86 -19.46 -5.68
C GLU A 465 -17.70 -20.39 -5.34
N THR A 466 -17.95 -21.71 -5.30
CA THR A 466 -16.91 -22.73 -5.10
C THR A 466 -16.49 -23.39 -6.42
N CYS A 467 -17.31 -23.24 -7.46
CA CYS A 467 -17.10 -23.67 -8.83
C CYS A 467 -18.02 -22.84 -9.73
N ASP A 468 -17.70 -22.77 -11.03
CA ASP A 468 -18.61 -22.38 -12.09
C ASP A 468 -18.15 -23.11 -13.37
N ASP A 469 -19.03 -23.93 -13.96
CA ASP A 469 -18.72 -24.73 -15.17
C ASP A 469 -19.43 -24.22 -16.43
N GLY A 470 -19.91 -22.98 -16.40
CA GLY A 470 -20.54 -22.29 -17.53
C GLY A 470 -21.97 -22.70 -17.80
N ASN A 471 -22.63 -23.39 -16.85
CA ASN A 471 -24.06 -23.65 -16.90
C ASN A 471 -24.68 -23.89 -15.50
N THR A 472 -26.00 -24.08 -15.42
CA THR A 472 -26.73 -24.30 -14.15
C THR A 472 -27.29 -25.73 -14.01
N THR A 473 -26.74 -26.68 -14.75
CA THR A 473 -27.20 -28.08 -14.74
C THR A 473 -26.53 -28.83 -13.59
N SER A 474 -27.28 -29.17 -12.55
CA SER A 474 -26.72 -30.08 -11.54
C SER A 474 -26.38 -31.46 -12.10
N GLY A 475 -25.32 -32.06 -11.58
CA GLY A 475 -24.85 -33.42 -11.86
C GLY A 475 -23.62 -33.51 -12.78
N ASP A 476 -23.04 -32.40 -13.23
CA ASP A 476 -21.89 -32.33 -14.14
C ASP A 476 -20.59 -31.87 -13.47
N GLY A 477 -20.63 -31.53 -12.18
CA GLY A 477 -19.46 -31.15 -11.37
C GLY A 477 -19.65 -29.84 -10.62
N CYS A 478 -20.56 -28.97 -11.07
CA CYS A 478 -20.95 -27.77 -10.36
C CYS A 478 -22.47 -27.67 -10.23
N SER A 479 -22.97 -27.41 -9.03
CA SER A 479 -24.42 -27.33 -8.84
C SER A 479 -25.00 -26.05 -9.44
N ALA A 480 -26.31 -26.02 -9.64
CA ALA A 480 -27.06 -24.80 -9.99
C ALA A 480 -26.93 -23.64 -8.98
N THR A 481 -26.23 -23.87 -7.86
CA THR A 481 -25.95 -22.88 -6.80
C THR A 481 -24.44 -22.74 -6.57
N CYS A 482 -23.62 -23.12 -7.55
CA CYS A 482 -22.17 -22.98 -7.58
C CYS A 482 -21.47 -23.61 -6.38
N GLN A 483 -22.01 -24.75 -5.96
CA GLN A 483 -21.41 -25.65 -4.98
C GLN A 483 -20.77 -26.82 -5.72
N ILE A 484 -19.51 -27.13 -5.39
CA ILE A 484 -18.85 -28.33 -5.89
C ILE A 484 -19.72 -29.54 -5.53
N GLU A 485 -20.16 -30.24 -6.56
CA GLU A 485 -20.89 -31.47 -6.37
C GLU A 485 -19.92 -32.56 -5.92
N GLY A 486 -20.29 -33.36 -4.91
CA GLY A 486 -19.43 -34.41 -4.35
C GLY A 486 -18.83 -35.33 -5.43
N PRO A 487 -17.75 -36.07 -5.12
CA PRO A 487 -16.85 -36.65 -6.13
C PRO A 487 -17.63 -37.32 -7.25
N CYS A 488 -17.45 -36.78 -8.46
CA CYS A 488 -17.96 -37.31 -9.71
C CYS A 488 -17.87 -38.84 -9.65
N GLY A 489 -19.03 -39.49 -9.72
CA GLY A 489 -19.25 -40.84 -9.20
C GLY A 489 -18.10 -41.80 -9.51
N THR A 490 -17.68 -42.55 -8.49
CA THR A 490 -16.77 -43.69 -8.69
C THR A 490 -17.27 -44.53 -9.86
N LEU A 491 -16.42 -44.70 -10.87
CA LEU A 491 -16.57 -45.70 -11.93
C LEU A 491 -16.76 -47.07 -11.27
N SER A 492 -18.02 -47.44 -11.04
CA SER A 492 -18.41 -48.82 -10.81
C SER A 492 -18.32 -49.50 -12.18
N VAL A 493 -17.27 -50.29 -12.38
CA VAL A 493 -17.16 -51.21 -13.51
C VAL A 493 -18.10 -52.38 -13.26
N ALA A 494 -19.40 -52.12 -13.31
CA ALA A 494 -20.45 -53.13 -13.30
C ALA A 494 -21.55 -52.63 -14.24
N ASP A 495 -21.73 -53.35 -15.35
CA ASP A 495 -22.57 -53.05 -16.51
C ASP A 495 -22.09 -51.91 -17.41
N GLY A 496 -21.48 -52.31 -18.53
CA GLY A 496 -20.89 -51.46 -19.56
C GLY A 496 -21.90 -50.69 -20.41
N THR A 497 -22.67 -49.81 -19.80
CA THR A 497 -23.46 -48.77 -20.48
C THR A 497 -23.01 -47.39 -20.02
N LEU A 498 -22.48 -46.60 -20.95
CA LEU A 498 -22.09 -45.20 -20.73
C LEU A 498 -23.30 -44.32 -21.07
N ASP A 499 -23.92 -43.72 -20.04
CA ASP A 499 -24.83 -42.59 -20.22
C ASP A 499 -24.13 -41.33 -19.66
N GLY A 500 -23.82 -40.37 -20.54
CA GLY A 500 -23.18 -39.09 -20.21
C GLY A 500 -22.30 -38.53 -21.35
N PRO A 501 -22.12 -37.19 -21.46
CA PRO A 501 -21.57 -36.53 -22.65
C PRO A 501 -20.06 -36.77 -22.91
N ALA A 502 -19.39 -37.56 -22.08
CA ALA A 502 -17.98 -37.93 -22.24
C ALA A 502 -17.74 -39.11 -23.23
N ALA A 503 -18.73 -39.49 -24.05
CA ALA A 503 -18.59 -40.58 -25.02
C ALA A 503 -17.72 -40.23 -26.26
N GLY A 504 -17.32 -38.97 -26.45
CA GLY A 504 -16.61 -38.52 -27.66
C GLY A 504 -15.07 -38.60 -27.63
N LEU A 505 -14.44 -38.64 -26.44
CA LEU A 505 -12.98 -38.44 -26.32
C LEU A 505 -12.19 -39.68 -25.85
N TRP A 506 -12.86 -40.74 -25.42
CA TRP A 506 -12.21 -41.98 -24.97
C TRP A 506 -12.04 -43.06 -26.07
N ALA A 507 -12.66 -42.89 -27.23
CA ALA A 507 -12.54 -43.83 -28.36
C ALA A 507 -11.18 -43.74 -29.10
N LEU A 508 -10.37 -42.69 -28.87
CA LEU A 508 -9.10 -42.50 -29.58
C LEU A 508 -7.87 -43.04 -28.83
N MET A 509 -7.94 -43.23 -27.50
CA MET A 509 -6.80 -43.62 -26.67
C MET A 509 -6.64 -45.15 -26.48
N ILE A 510 -7.72 -45.93 -26.62
CA ILE A 510 -7.64 -47.41 -26.49
C ILE A 510 -7.23 -48.09 -27.81
N GLY A 511 -7.30 -47.40 -28.94
CA GLY A 511 -6.86 -47.91 -30.26
C GLY A 511 -5.33 -47.98 -30.45
N MET A 512 -4.54 -47.19 -29.72
CA MET A 512 -3.09 -47.10 -29.94
C MET A 512 -2.24 -48.06 -29.09
N VAL A 513 -2.78 -48.63 -28.00
CA VAL A 513 -2.05 -49.59 -27.15
C VAL A 513 -2.14 -51.03 -27.69
N ALA A 514 -3.13 -51.35 -28.53
CA ALA A 514 -3.28 -52.68 -29.14
C ALA A 514 -2.41 -52.92 -30.39
N LEU A 515 -1.83 -51.88 -31.01
CA LEU A 515 -0.96 -52.02 -32.20
C LEU A 515 0.55 -52.04 -31.89
N ALA A 516 0.98 -51.55 -30.72
CA ALA A 516 2.39 -51.57 -30.31
C ALA A 516 2.85 -52.94 -29.76
N GLY A 517 1.95 -53.73 -29.18
CA GLY A 517 2.26 -55.05 -28.60
C GLY A 517 2.44 -56.21 -29.59
N ARG A 518 2.05 -56.05 -30.86
CA ARG A 518 2.18 -57.12 -31.89
C ARG A 518 3.43 -57.01 -32.77
N ARG A 519 4.22 -55.93 -32.70
CA ARG A 519 5.48 -55.78 -33.47
C ARG A 519 6.75 -56.23 -32.74
N ALA A 520 6.72 -56.45 -31.43
CA ALA A 520 7.90 -56.85 -30.65
C ALA A 520 8.14 -58.38 -30.56
N ARG A 521 7.21 -59.24 -31.01
CA ARG A 521 7.33 -60.71 -30.93
C ARG A 521 7.76 -61.42 -32.23
N ARG A 522 8.27 -60.71 -33.25
CA ARG A 522 8.66 -61.30 -34.56
C ARG A 522 10.14 -61.14 -34.95
N ARG A 523 11.05 -60.78 -34.04
CA ARG A 523 12.50 -60.61 -34.36
C ARG A 523 13.48 -61.43 -33.49
N SER A 524 13.05 -62.56 -32.93
CA SER A 524 13.98 -63.52 -32.30
C SER A 524 13.62 -64.95 -32.67
N ALA A 525 13.93 -65.31 -33.91
CA ALA A 525 14.13 -66.68 -34.41
C ALA A 525 14.48 -66.60 -35.91
N VAL A 526 15.76 -66.76 -36.26
CA VAL A 526 16.32 -67.53 -37.38
C VAL A 526 17.82 -67.20 -37.47
N LYS A 527 18.60 -68.29 -37.46
CA LYS A 527 20.05 -68.51 -37.68
C LYS A 527 20.94 -67.36 -38.12
#